data_AF-A0AAV5W6B9-F1
#
_entry.id   AF-A0AAV5W6B9-F1
#
_cell.length_a   1.000
_cell.length_b   1.000
_cell.length_c   1.000
_cell.angle_alpha   90.00
_cell.angle_beta   90.00
_cell.angle_gamma   90.00
#
_symmetry.space_group_name_H-M   'P 1'
#
loop_
_entity.id
_entity.type
_entity.pdbx_description
1 polymer ?
#
loop_
_entity_poly.entity_id
_entity_poly.type
_entity_poly.pdbx_seq_one_letter_code
_entity_poly.pdbx_strand_id
1 'polypeptide(L)'
;RMTSFLKQFMTKVTGKSAHMRVSHIEGAERVVVDSSVLCCPVCYEVYSSVPSLLGCGHTFCGRCVRTMQVNRMIEETEKSTVIDCPLCRVSISSSEVFKNYIVDDLLRSVEQICERETKSDAAATSEIVASLRLAKERSEKRVTHLELRNSNLDRELAATKKQLRLMNLILFSAVLGYLALELFIALIGLFIQ
;
A
#
# COMPACT_ATOMS: atom_id res chain seq x y z
N ARG A 1 45.19 12.47 -24.36
CA ARG A 1 43.73 12.36 -24.05
C ARG A 1 42.95 11.56 -25.13
N MET A 2 43.46 10.41 -25.60
CA MET A 2 42.75 9.57 -26.58
C MET A 2 42.77 8.06 -26.25
N THR A 3 43.42 7.65 -25.16
CA THR A 3 43.67 6.23 -24.86
C THR A 3 42.58 5.58 -24.00
N SER A 4 41.72 6.35 -23.32
CA SER A 4 40.60 5.79 -22.53
C SER A 4 39.38 5.47 -23.40
N PHE A 5 39.07 6.35 -24.36
CA PHE A 5 37.92 6.19 -25.26
C PHE A 5 38.06 4.96 -26.15
N LEU A 6 39.26 4.72 -26.70
CA LEU A 6 39.55 3.52 -27.50
C LEU A 6 39.50 2.23 -26.67
N LYS A 7 39.90 2.28 -25.38
CA LYS A 7 39.82 1.12 -24.48
C LYS A 7 38.38 0.71 -24.20
N GLN A 8 37.50 1.69 -23.96
CA GLN A 8 36.08 1.48 -23.68
C GLN A 8 35.30 1.03 -24.94
N PHE A 9 35.74 1.45 -26.12
CA PHE A 9 35.15 1.02 -27.38
C PHE A 9 35.54 -0.42 -27.74
N MET A 10 36.81 -0.81 -27.53
CA MET A 10 37.29 -2.17 -27.82
C MET A 10 36.68 -3.24 -26.90
N THR A 11 36.41 -2.92 -25.63
CA THR A 11 35.70 -3.84 -24.71
C THR A 11 34.25 -4.11 -25.10
N LYS A 12 33.65 -3.25 -25.93
CA LYS A 12 32.27 -3.40 -26.39
C LYS A 12 32.16 -4.20 -27.70
N VAL A 13 33.27 -4.34 -28.43
CA VAL A 13 33.35 -5.03 -29.74
C VAL A 13 33.93 -6.45 -29.59
N THR A 14 34.80 -6.68 -28.61
CA THR A 14 35.24 -8.04 -28.25
C THR A 14 34.48 -8.45 -27.00
N GLY A 15 33.60 -9.46 -27.05
CA GLY A 15 32.82 -9.98 -25.92
C GLY A 15 33.64 -10.61 -24.77
N LYS A 16 34.79 -10.05 -24.42
CA LYS A 16 35.55 -10.39 -23.21
C LYS A 16 34.92 -9.64 -22.05
N SER A 17 33.93 -10.28 -21.42
CA SER A 17 33.43 -9.87 -20.11
C SER A 17 34.63 -9.79 -19.16
N ALA A 18 34.99 -8.59 -18.72
CA ALA A 18 35.96 -8.43 -17.66
C ALA A 18 35.38 -9.18 -16.45
N HIS A 19 36.06 -10.24 -16.01
CA HIS A 19 35.70 -10.94 -14.78
C HIS A 19 35.76 -9.91 -13.64
N MET A 20 34.59 -9.36 -13.30
CA MET A 20 34.43 -8.48 -12.15
C MET A 20 34.81 -9.31 -10.92
N ARG A 21 35.74 -8.81 -10.12
CA ARG A 21 36.06 -9.43 -8.83
C ARG A 21 34.79 -9.39 -7.99
N VAL A 22 34.22 -10.56 -7.69
CA VAL A 22 33.10 -10.68 -6.76
C VAL A 22 33.58 -10.18 -5.39
N SER A 23 32.92 -9.18 -4.83
CA SER A 23 33.20 -8.69 -3.49
C SER A 23 32.95 -9.80 -2.47
N HIS A 24 33.91 -10.07 -1.60
CA HIS A 24 33.74 -11.02 -0.51
C HIS A 24 32.76 -10.45 0.53
N ILE A 25 31.65 -11.15 0.79
CA ILE A 25 30.51 -10.66 1.62
C ILE A 25 30.54 -11.28 3.04
N GLU A 26 31.69 -11.76 3.51
CA GLU A 26 31.78 -12.34 4.87
C GLU A 26 31.41 -11.33 5.95
N GLY A 27 30.50 -11.72 6.86
CA GLY A 27 30.06 -10.90 7.99
C GLY A 27 28.97 -9.86 7.67
N ALA A 28 28.40 -9.85 6.47
CA ALA A 28 27.28 -8.95 6.18
C ALA A 28 26.01 -9.39 6.91
N GLU A 29 25.46 -8.49 7.74
CA GLU A 29 24.19 -8.71 8.45
C GLU A 29 22.98 -8.71 7.48
N ARG A 30 23.05 -7.94 6.39
CA ARG A 30 22.00 -7.87 5.36
C ARG A 30 22.61 -7.75 3.96
N VAL A 31 22.02 -8.46 3.00
CA VAL A 31 22.36 -8.39 1.56
C VAL A 31 21.11 -7.97 0.80
N VAL A 32 21.24 -6.95 -0.05
CA VAL A 32 20.15 -6.46 -0.90
C VAL A 32 20.44 -6.86 -2.33
N VAL A 33 19.47 -7.49 -2.99
CA VAL A 33 19.54 -7.93 -4.37
C VAL A 33 18.37 -7.28 -5.13
N ASP A 34 18.64 -6.77 -6.33
CA ASP A 34 17.58 -6.30 -7.23
C ASP A 34 16.70 -7.48 -7.65
N SER A 35 15.40 -7.40 -7.44
CA SER A 35 14.45 -8.47 -7.77
C SER A 35 14.42 -8.80 -9.25
N SER A 36 14.84 -7.88 -10.13
CA SER A 36 14.90 -8.11 -11.58
C SER A 36 15.77 -9.31 -11.97
N VAL A 37 16.80 -9.64 -11.18
CA VAL A 37 17.70 -10.78 -11.43
C VAL A 37 17.05 -12.13 -11.17
N LEU A 38 15.90 -12.14 -10.48
CA LEU A 38 15.08 -13.31 -10.19
C LEU A 38 13.92 -13.46 -11.19
N CYS A 39 13.90 -12.64 -12.24
CA CYS A 39 12.91 -12.69 -13.31
C CYS A 39 13.51 -13.25 -14.59
N CYS A 40 12.69 -13.97 -15.35
CA CYS A 40 13.06 -14.44 -16.69
C CYS A 40 13.18 -13.23 -17.65
N PRO A 41 14.31 -13.06 -18.36
CA PRO A 41 14.49 -11.90 -19.27
C PRO A 41 13.63 -11.96 -20.55
N VAL A 42 12.89 -13.05 -20.76
CA VAL A 42 12.03 -13.24 -21.94
C VAL A 42 10.57 -12.96 -21.63
N CYS A 43 10.06 -13.52 -20.53
CA CYS A 43 8.66 -13.32 -20.13
C CYS A 43 8.48 -12.31 -19.00
N TYR A 44 9.58 -11.82 -18.39
CA TYR A 44 9.61 -10.85 -17.30
C TYR A 44 8.91 -11.30 -16.00
N GLU A 45 8.53 -12.57 -15.92
CA GLU A 45 7.96 -13.18 -14.72
C GLU A 45 9.04 -13.70 -13.77
N VAL A 46 8.76 -13.63 -12.48
CA VAL A 46 9.57 -14.28 -11.43
C VAL A 46 9.60 -15.79 -11.70
N TYR A 47 10.76 -16.41 -11.52
CA TYR A 47 10.87 -17.84 -11.75
C TYR A 47 10.02 -18.65 -10.76
N SER A 48 8.94 -19.26 -11.24
CA SER A 48 8.02 -20.08 -10.41
C SER A 48 8.46 -21.55 -10.27
N SER A 49 9.59 -21.93 -10.86
CA SER A 49 10.16 -23.28 -10.85
C SER A 49 11.63 -23.21 -11.19
N VAL A 50 12.40 -24.25 -10.83
CA VAL A 50 13.84 -24.35 -11.10
C VAL A 50 14.18 -23.91 -12.53
N PRO A 51 14.83 -22.73 -12.70
CA PRO A 51 15.13 -22.17 -14.00
C PRO A 51 16.08 -23.06 -14.81
N SER A 52 16.09 -22.85 -16.11
CA SER A 52 16.99 -23.50 -17.04
C SER A 52 18.20 -22.62 -17.32
N LEU A 53 19.40 -23.16 -17.10
CA LEU A 53 20.69 -22.57 -17.42
C LEU A 53 21.17 -23.10 -18.77
N LEU A 54 21.40 -22.21 -19.74
CA LEU A 54 21.98 -22.59 -21.01
C LEU A 54 23.51 -22.74 -20.89
N GLY A 55 24.14 -23.49 -21.80
CA GLY A 55 25.60 -23.69 -21.84
C GLY A 55 26.42 -22.40 -21.95
N CYS A 56 25.82 -21.30 -22.43
CA CYS A 56 26.44 -19.97 -22.43
C CYS A 56 26.36 -19.23 -21.08
N GLY A 57 25.68 -19.79 -20.07
CA GLY A 57 25.56 -19.21 -18.73
C GLY A 57 24.32 -18.35 -18.47
N HIS A 58 23.49 -18.09 -19.49
CA HIS A 58 22.25 -17.32 -19.29
C HIS A 58 21.09 -18.20 -18.80
N THR A 59 20.26 -17.64 -17.92
CA THR A 59 19.18 -18.36 -17.24
C THR A 59 17.79 -17.90 -17.72
N PHE A 60 16.89 -18.85 -17.98
CA PHE A 60 15.52 -18.61 -18.47
C PHE A 60 14.53 -19.56 -17.78
N CYS A 61 13.24 -19.21 -17.77
CA CYS A 61 12.24 -20.13 -17.22
C CYS A 61 12.06 -21.35 -18.15
N GLY A 62 11.70 -22.50 -17.59
CA GLY A 62 11.53 -23.73 -18.38
C GLY A 62 10.45 -23.63 -19.46
N ARG A 63 9.46 -22.74 -19.29
CA ARG A 63 8.45 -22.45 -20.32
C ARG A 63 9.08 -21.79 -21.54
N CYS A 64 9.85 -20.71 -21.34
CA CYS A 64 10.52 -20.01 -22.42
C CYS A 64 11.53 -20.88 -23.17
N VAL A 65 12.31 -21.71 -22.46
CA VAL A 65 13.24 -22.64 -23.12
C VAL A 65 12.52 -23.66 -24.00
N ARG A 66 11.42 -24.26 -23.51
CA ARG A 66 10.60 -25.17 -24.32
C ARG A 66 10.01 -24.49 -25.56
N THR A 67 9.51 -23.27 -25.43
CA THR A 67 9.02 -22.49 -26.57
C THR A 67 10.10 -22.27 -27.62
N MET A 68 11.33 -21.95 -27.21
CA MET A 68 12.46 -21.79 -28.14
C MET A 68 12.82 -23.11 -28.85
N GLN A 69 12.77 -24.24 -28.14
CA GLN A 69 13.00 -25.56 -28.73
C GLN A 69 11.95 -25.92 -29.78
N VAL A 70 10.67 -25.67 -29.48
CA VAL A 70 9.55 -26.00 -30.38
C VAL A 70 9.58 -25.12 -31.63
N ASN A 71 9.83 -23.82 -31.50
CA ASN A 71 9.84 -22.92 -32.65
C ASN A 71 10.89 -23.32 -33.70
N ARG A 72 12.05 -23.84 -33.28
CA ARG A 72 13.09 -24.28 -34.21
C ARG A 72 12.82 -25.66 -34.83
N MET A 73 12.11 -26.56 -34.13
CA MET A 73 11.70 -27.86 -34.70
C MET A 73 10.77 -27.72 -35.91
N ILE A 74 10.07 -26.61 -36.05
CA ILE A 74 9.20 -26.33 -37.21
C ILE A 74 10.03 -25.94 -38.44
N GLU A 75 11.24 -25.40 -38.24
CA GLU A 75 12.11 -24.87 -39.30
C GLU A 75 13.09 -25.91 -39.86
N GLU A 76 13.47 -26.93 -39.07
CA GLU A 76 14.49 -27.92 -39.47
C GLU A 76 14.00 -29.37 -39.26
N THR A 77 14.00 -30.18 -40.33
CA THR A 77 13.55 -31.58 -40.37
C THR A 77 14.49 -32.60 -39.69
N GLU A 78 15.53 -32.16 -38.98
CA GLU A 78 16.53 -33.04 -38.37
C GLU A 78 16.66 -32.87 -36.85
N LYS A 79 16.87 -34.01 -36.18
CA LYS A 79 16.67 -34.30 -34.75
C LYS A 79 17.61 -33.57 -33.76
N SER A 80 18.35 -32.55 -34.18
CA SER A 80 19.20 -31.75 -33.29
C SER A 80 18.52 -30.44 -32.93
N THR A 81 17.80 -30.40 -31.82
CA THR A 81 17.20 -29.16 -31.31
C THR A 81 18.26 -28.24 -30.73
N VAL A 82 18.80 -27.38 -31.58
CA VAL A 82 19.69 -26.29 -31.17
C VAL A 82 18.82 -25.10 -30.71
N ILE A 83 19.29 -24.26 -29.79
CA ILE A 83 18.57 -23.08 -29.31
C ILE A 83 19.51 -21.90 -29.38
N ASP A 84 19.08 -20.78 -29.95
CA ASP A 84 19.90 -19.57 -29.92
C ASP A 84 19.54 -18.75 -28.68
N CYS A 85 20.53 -18.45 -27.85
CA CYS A 85 20.31 -17.68 -26.64
C CYS A 85 19.80 -16.27 -26.97
N PRO A 86 18.64 -15.81 -26.44
CA PRO A 86 18.12 -14.47 -26.72
C PRO A 86 19.04 -13.31 -26.29
N LEU A 87 19.93 -13.55 -25.34
CA LEU A 87 20.81 -12.52 -24.77
C LEU A 87 22.15 -12.40 -25.50
N CYS A 88 22.79 -13.53 -25.83
CA CYS A 88 24.13 -13.52 -26.45
C CYS A 88 24.21 -14.17 -27.83
N ARG A 89 23.09 -14.72 -28.34
CA ARG A 89 22.95 -15.38 -29.66
C ARG A 89 23.85 -16.59 -29.90
N VAL A 90 24.50 -17.11 -28.86
CA VAL A 90 25.23 -18.39 -28.95
C VAL A 90 24.21 -19.50 -29.17
N SER A 91 24.48 -20.35 -30.16
CA SER A 91 23.72 -21.58 -30.43
C SER A 91 24.10 -22.66 -29.43
N ILE A 92 23.10 -23.20 -28.75
CA ILE A 92 23.21 -24.13 -27.62
C ILE A 92 22.53 -25.43 -27.99
N SER A 93 23.22 -26.57 -27.82
CA SER A 93 22.57 -27.87 -27.98
C SER A 93 21.53 -28.08 -26.87
N SER A 94 20.45 -28.83 -27.14
CA SER A 94 19.52 -29.22 -26.07
C SER A 94 20.17 -30.05 -24.95
N SER A 95 21.34 -30.68 -25.21
CA SER A 95 22.14 -31.34 -24.17
C SER A 95 22.85 -30.36 -23.23
N GLU A 96 22.95 -29.09 -23.60
CA GLU A 96 23.61 -28.02 -22.82
C GLU A 96 22.58 -27.13 -22.11
N VAL A 97 21.46 -27.73 -21.69
CA VAL A 97 20.42 -27.09 -20.90
C VAL A 97 20.37 -27.76 -19.54
N PHE A 98 20.78 -27.03 -18.51
CA PHE A 98 20.89 -27.51 -17.13
C PHE A 98 19.86 -26.84 -16.24
N LYS A 99 19.71 -27.32 -15.00
CA LYS A 99 18.89 -26.69 -13.98
C LYS A 99 19.73 -25.75 -13.13
N ASN A 100 19.24 -24.53 -12.91
CA ASN A 100 19.91 -23.55 -12.06
C ASN A 100 19.35 -23.62 -10.63
N TYR A 101 19.87 -24.55 -9.83
CA TYR A 101 19.42 -24.73 -8.44
C TYR A 101 19.80 -23.58 -7.53
N ILE A 102 20.88 -22.83 -7.82
CA ILE A 102 21.27 -21.66 -7.02
C ILE A 102 20.15 -20.61 -7.05
N VAL A 103 19.57 -20.34 -8.22
CA VAL A 103 18.45 -19.39 -8.32
C VAL A 103 17.20 -19.91 -7.61
N ASP A 104 16.94 -21.22 -7.66
CA ASP A 104 15.84 -21.85 -6.92
C ASP A 104 16.01 -21.70 -5.40
N ASP A 105 17.21 -21.98 -4.89
CA ASP A 105 17.54 -21.86 -3.46
C ASP A 105 17.45 -20.40 -2.97
N LEU A 106 17.88 -19.44 -3.80
CA LEU A 106 17.73 -18.01 -3.51
C LEU A 106 16.25 -17.62 -3.42
N LEU A 107 15.40 -18.08 -4.35
CA LEU A 107 13.96 -17.80 -4.34
C LEU A 107 13.27 -18.35 -3.09
N ARG A 108 13.57 -19.61 -2.72
CA ARG A 108 13.06 -20.23 -1.49
C ARG A 108 13.48 -19.46 -0.24
N SER A 109 14.71 -18.95 -0.23
CA SER A 109 15.22 -18.15 0.90
C SER A 109 14.46 -16.84 1.04
N VAL A 110 14.13 -16.19 -0.08
CA VAL A 110 13.30 -14.97 -0.09
C VAL A 110 11.88 -15.26 0.40
N GLU A 111 11.24 -16.33 -0.08
CA GLU A 111 9.89 -16.75 0.35
C GLU A 111 9.83 -16.97 1.87
N GLN A 112 10.82 -17.66 2.45
CA GLN A 112 10.89 -17.91 3.89
C GLN A 112 11.04 -16.63 4.73
N ILE A 113 11.74 -15.61 4.22
CA ILE A 113 11.86 -14.31 4.90
C ILE A 113 10.49 -13.62 4.94
N CYS A 114 9.80 -13.56 3.80
CA CYS A 114 8.46 -12.97 3.72
C CYS A 114 7.45 -13.67 4.63
N GLU A 115 7.49 -15.00 4.73
CA GLU A 115 6.59 -15.75 5.63
C GLU A 115 6.83 -15.47 7.12
N ARG A 116 8.09 -15.18 7.51
CA ARG A 116 8.42 -14.85 8.90
C ARG A 116 7.96 -13.44 9.26
N GLU A 117 8.17 -12.49 8.36
CA GLU A 117 7.73 -11.09 8.53
C GLU A 117 6.19 -10.99 8.54
N THR A 118 5.50 -11.69 7.63
CA THR A 118 4.03 -11.71 7.61
C THR A 118 3.41 -12.34 8.86
N LYS A 119 4.03 -13.37 9.46
CA LYS A 119 3.56 -13.96 10.72
C LYS A 119 3.77 -13.03 11.92
N SER A 120 4.87 -12.27 11.98
CA SER A 120 5.07 -11.27 13.05
C SER A 120 4.11 -10.09 12.90
N ASP A 121 3.91 -9.62 11.67
CA ASP A 121 3.06 -8.47 11.40
C ASP A 121 1.58 -8.79 11.55
N ALA A 122 1.14 -10.00 11.17
CA ALA A 122 -0.24 -10.46 11.37
C ALA A 122 -0.61 -10.55 12.86
N ALA A 123 0.31 -11.01 13.71
CA ALA A 123 0.08 -11.08 15.15
C ALA A 123 -0.03 -9.67 15.77
N ALA A 124 0.91 -8.78 15.45
CA ALA A 124 0.90 -7.39 15.93
C ALA A 124 -0.31 -6.59 15.42
N THR A 125 -0.66 -6.74 14.14
CA THR A 125 -1.84 -6.07 13.56
C THR A 125 -3.15 -6.58 14.15
N SER A 126 -3.29 -7.87 14.47
CA SER A 126 -4.49 -8.43 15.11
C SER A 126 -4.80 -7.78 16.47
N GLU A 127 -3.79 -7.58 17.31
CA GLU A 127 -3.94 -6.98 18.64
C GLU A 127 -4.29 -5.47 18.55
N ILE A 128 -3.62 -4.74 17.65
CA ILE A 128 -3.92 -3.33 17.38
C ILE A 128 -5.36 -3.18 16.86
N VAL A 129 -5.79 -4.05 15.94
CA VAL A 129 -7.16 -4.05 15.39
C VAL A 129 -8.20 -4.35 16.47
N ALA A 130 -7.94 -5.29 17.38
CA ALA A 130 -8.83 -5.57 18.51
C ALA A 130 -8.96 -4.35 19.45
N SER A 131 -7.82 -3.71 19.77
CA SER A 131 -7.80 -2.50 20.61
C SER A 131 -8.54 -1.34 19.97
N LEU A 132 -8.37 -1.13 18.66
CA LEU A 132 -9.09 -0.10 17.89
C LEU A 132 -10.60 -0.34 17.88
N ARG A 133 -11.06 -1.59 17.73
CA ARG A 133 -12.49 -1.93 17.78
C ARG A 133 -13.12 -1.56 19.12
N LEU A 134 -12.46 -1.89 20.23
CA LEU A 134 -12.93 -1.53 21.56
C LEU A 134 -12.95 -0.01 21.78
N ALA A 135 -11.92 0.69 21.30
CA ALA A 135 -11.86 2.16 21.37
C ALA A 135 -13.00 2.82 20.56
N LYS A 136 -13.29 2.29 19.36
CA LYS A 136 -14.39 2.73 18.51
C LYS A 136 -15.73 2.56 19.22
N GLU A 137 -16.02 1.38 19.77
CA GLU A 137 -17.29 1.12 20.46
C GLU A 137 -17.49 2.05 21.67
N ARG A 138 -16.43 2.30 22.46
CA ARG A 138 -16.47 3.27 23.56
C ARG A 138 -16.70 4.70 23.08
N SER A 139 -16.18 5.06 21.91
CA SER A 139 -16.42 6.37 21.32
C SER A 139 -17.88 6.51 20.89
N GLU A 140 -18.42 5.51 20.21
CA GLU A 140 -19.82 5.50 19.74
C GLU A 140 -20.80 5.60 20.91
N LYS A 141 -20.59 4.84 22.00
CA LYS A 141 -21.40 4.97 23.22
C LYS A 141 -21.35 6.36 23.86
N ARG A 142 -20.19 7.04 23.79
CA ARG A 142 -20.06 8.42 24.29
C ARG A 142 -20.79 9.41 23.40
N VAL A 143 -20.73 9.24 22.07
CA VAL A 143 -21.45 10.09 21.12
C VAL A 143 -22.96 10.00 21.37
N THR A 144 -23.53 8.80 21.44
CA THR A 144 -24.97 8.62 21.68
C THR A 144 -25.42 9.20 23.02
N HIS A 145 -24.62 9.03 24.06
CA HIS A 145 -24.89 9.63 25.38
C HIS A 145 -24.86 11.17 25.32
N LEU A 146 -23.89 11.76 24.63
CA LEU A 146 -23.79 13.21 24.48
C LEU A 146 -24.92 13.78 23.63
N GLU A 147 -25.32 13.10 22.55
CA GLU A 147 -26.48 13.49 21.72
C GLU A 147 -27.76 13.52 22.55
N LEU A 148 -28.00 12.50 23.38
CA LEU A 148 -29.14 12.47 24.29
C LEU A 148 -29.11 13.63 25.29
N ARG A 149 -27.95 13.91 25.88
CA ARG A 149 -27.77 15.03 26.81
C ARG A 149 -28.01 16.37 26.14
N ASN A 150 -27.54 16.55 24.91
CA ASN A 150 -27.75 17.78 24.14
C ASN A 150 -29.25 17.99 23.84
N SER A 151 -29.95 16.93 23.42
CA SER A 151 -31.40 16.95 23.21
C SER A 151 -32.19 17.32 24.48
N ASN A 152 -31.78 16.81 25.63
CA ASN A 152 -32.41 17.18 26.91
C ASN A 152 -32.15 18.65 27.27
N LEU A 153 -30.92 19.13 27.10
CA LEU A 153 -30.58 20.54 27.35
C LEU A 153 -31.36 21.48 26.42
N ASP A 154 -31.52 21.12 25.14
CA ASP A 154 -32.33 21.90 24.20
C ASP A 154 -33.80 21.99 24.63
N ARG A 155 -34.35 20.91 25.19
CA ARG A 155 -35.71 20.89 25.76
C ARG A 155 -35.81 21.80 26.98
N GLU A 156 -34.85 21.76 27.89
CA GLU A 156 -34.80 22.64 29.06
C GLU A 156 -34.65 24.11 28.66
N LEU A 157 -33.79 24.41 27.69
CA LEU A 157 -33.62 25.75 27.12
C LEU A 157 -34.93 26.25 26.49
N ALA A 158 -35.63 25.40 25.75
CA ALA A 158 -36.91 25.76 25.15
C ALA A 158 -38.00 26.02 26.22
N ALA A 159 -38.03 25.21 27.29
CA ALA A 159 -38.97 25.38 28.40
C ALA A 159 -38.71 26.68 29.17
N THR A 160 -37.46 26.93 29.56
CA THR A 160 -37.04 28.16 30.25
C THR A 160 -37.30 29.40 29.39
N LYS A 161 -37.02 29.35 28.09
CA LYS A 161 -37.34 30.45 27.16
C LYS A 161 -38.84 30.72 27.06
N LYS A 162 -39.68 29.68 27.05
CA LYS A 162 -41.15 29.84 27.09
C LYS A 162 -41.61 30.46 28.41
N GLN A 163 -41.07 30.00 29.54
CA GLN A 163 -41.37 30.56 30.85
C GLN A 163 -40.98 32.04 30.94
N LEU A 164 -39.80 32.41 30.44
CA LEU A 164 -39.34 33.80 30.39
C LEU A 164 -40.25 34.67 29.53
N ARG A 165 -40.68 34.19 28.35
CA ARG A 165 -41.64 34.92 27.50
C ARG A 165 -42.97 35.14 28.21
N LEU A 166 -43.50 34.13 28.90
CA LEU A 166 -44.75 34.25 29.65
C LEU A 166 -44.61 35.25 30.79
N MET A 167 -43.51 35.18 31.54
CA MET A 167 -43.22 36.10 32.64
C MET A 167 -43.11 37.55 32.14
N ASN A 168 -42.44 37.77 31.01
CA ASN A 168 -42.33 39.09 30.38
C ASN A 168 -43.70 39.63 29.93
N LEU A 169 -44.58 38.78 29.39
CA LEU A 169 -45.94 39.19 28.98
C LEU A 169 -46.78 39.63 30.19
N ILE A 170 -46.72 38.85 31.28
CA ILE A 170 -47.40 39.17 32.54
C ILE A 170 -46.87 40.50 33.07
N LEU A 171 -45.55 40.68 33.15
CA LEU A 171 -44.93 41.92 33.62
C LEU A 171 -45.37 43.12 32.77
N PHE A 172 -45.37 43.01 31.44
CA PHE A 172 -45.79 44.08 30.54
C PHE A 172 -47.26 44.45 30.74
N SER A 173 -48.15 43.46 30.87
CA SER A 173 -49.57 43.70 31.14
C SER A 173 -49.82 44.39 32.48
N ALA A 174 -49.07 44.03 33.53
CA ALA A 174 -49.18 44.66 34.85
C ALA A 174 -48.73 46.12 34.82
N VAL A 175 -47.63 46.44 34.12
CA VAL A 175 -47.14 47.82 33.95
C VAL A 175 -48.14 48.67 33.17
N LEU A 176 -48.67 48.16 32.06
CA LEU A 176 -49.72 48.85 31.28
C LEU A 176 -50.98 49.10 32.11
N GLY A 177 -51.43 48.11 32.88
CA GLY A 177 -52.57 48.25 33.77
C GLY A 177 -52.35 49.33 34.84
N TYR A 178 -51.15 49.38 35.43
CA TYR A 178 -50.78 50.41 36.40
C TYR A 178 -50.80 51.82 35.77
N LEU A 179 -50.18 51.99 34.59
CA LEU A 179 -50.18 53.27 33.88
C LEU A 179 -51.59 53.73 33.46
N ALA A 180 -52.44 52.80 33.03
CA ALA A 180 -53.82 53.10 32.67
C ALA A 180 -54.66 53.53 33.88
N LEU A 181 -54.44 52.88 35.05
CA LEU A 181 -55.09 53.25 36.29
C LEU A 181 -54.69 54.67 36.73
N GLU A 182 -53.39 54.99 36.71
CA GLU A 182 -52.88 56.33 37.02
C GLU A 182 -53.49 57.40 36.10
N LEU A 183 -53.56 57.13 34.79
CA LEU A 183 -54.19 58.04 33.83
C LEU A 183 -55.68 58.25 34.12
N PHE A 184 -56.40 57.17 34.46
CA PHE A 184 -57.82 57.25 34.78
C PHE A 184 -58.09 58.09 36.04
N ILE A 185 -57.28 57.90 37.08
CA ILE A 185 -57.35 58.70 38.31
C ILE A 185 -57.11 60.19 38.00
N ALA A 186 -56.09 60.50 37.19
CA ALA A 186 -55.79 61.87 36.79
C ALA A 186 -56.94 62.52 35.99
N LEU A 187 -57.58 61.79 35.07
CA LEU A 187 -58.73 62.27 34.30
C LEU A 187 -59.96 62.56 35.18
N ILE A 188 -60.25 61.69 36.15
CA ILE A 188 -61.33 61.94 37.13
C ILE A 188 -61.02 63.20 37.95
N GLY A 189 -59.78 63.35 38.42
CA GLY A 189 -59.34 64.53 39.16
C GLY A 189 -59.57 65.84 38.38
N LEU A 190 -59.29 65.85 37.08
CA LEU A 190 -59.53 66.99 36.19
C LEU A 190 -61.03 67.30 35.98
N PHE A 191 -61.91 66.31 36.09
CA PHE A 191 -63.35 66.48 35.84
C PHE A 191 -64.11 66.98 37.08
N ILE A 192 -63.53 66.78 38.27
CA ILE A 192 -64.12 67.17 39.56
C ILE A 192 -63.71 68.59 39.98
N GLN A 193 -62.78 69.23 39.26
CA GLN A 193 -62.20 70.54 39.55
C GLN A 193 -62.82 71.65 38.69
#